data_AF-A0A8T4QSA5-F1
#
_entry.id   AF-A0A8T4QSA5-F1
#
_cell.length_a   1.000
_cell.length_b   1.000
_cell.length_c   1.000
_cell.angle_alpha   90.00
_cell.angle_beta   90.00
_cell.angle_gamma   90.00
#
_symmetry.space_group_name_H-M   'P 1'
#
loop_
_entity.id
_entity.type
_entity.pdbx_description
1 polymer ?
#
loop_
_entity_poly.entity_id
_entity_poly.type
_entity_poly.pdbx_seq_one_letter_code
_entity_poly.pdbx_strand_id
1 'polypeptide(L)' 'MAKYVCGKCKYKFVPKGGTVSAPPRCPWCGTSNTVSQEQSASELLTDLGGFE' A
#
# COMPACT_ATOMS: atom_id res chain seq x y z
N MET A 1 -4.28 3.57 -8.82
CA MET A 1 -5.05 3.66 -7.55
C MET A 1 -4.32 2.83 -6.51
N ALA A 2 -3.81 3.44 -5.44
CA ALA A 2 -2.96 2.75 -4.47
C ALA A 2 -3.77 1.70 -3.66
N LYS A 3 -3.35 0.44 -3.72
CA LYS A 3 -3.88 -0.64 -2.87
C LYS A 3 -3.09 -0.66 -1.56
N TYR A 4 -3.77 -0.89 -0.45
CA TYR A 4 -3.13 -1.03 0.85
C TYR A 4 -3.43 -2.41 1.44
N VAL A 5 -2.46 -2.97 2.14
CA VAL A 5 -2.55 -4.27 2.79
C VAL A 5 -2.12 -4.17 4.24
N CYS A 6 -2.89 -4.77 5.14
CA CYS A 6 -2.50 -4.88 6.54
C CYS A 6 -1.59 -6.10 6.75
N GLY A 7 -0.38 -5.92 7.24
CA GLY A 7 0.57 -7.01 7.53
C GLY A 7 0.10 -7.99 8.61
N LYS A 8 -0.82 -7.57 9.51
CA LYS A 8 -1.31 -8.43 10.61
C LYS A 8 -2.44 -9.37 10.17
N CYS A 9 -3.49 -8.84 9.56
CA CYS A 9 -4.66 -9.62 9.14
C CYS A 9 -4.69 -9.91 7.63
N LYS A 10 -3.71 -9.43 6.87
CA LYS A 10 -3.65 -9.51 5.40
C LYS A 10 -4.85 -8.91 4.67
N TYR A 11 -5.66 -8.09 5.36
CA TYR A 11 -6.80 -7.42 4.76
C TYR A 11 -6.35 -6.38 3.74
N LYS A 12 -6.89 -6.46 2.51
CA LYS A 12 -6.58 -5.58 1.40
C LYS A 12 -7.72 -4.61 1.15
N PHE A 13 -7.42 -3.32 1.02
CA PHE A 13 -8.41 -2.29 0.80
C PHE A 13 -7.85 -1.12 0.01
N VAL A 14 -8.74 -0.31 -0.54
CA VAL A 14 -8.41 0.87 -1.35
C VAL A 14 -9.04 2.08 -0.68
N PRO A 15 -8.27 3.10 -0.27
CA PRO A 15 -8.84 4.30 0.30
C PRO A 15 -9.61 5.07 -0.77
N LYS A 16 -10.85 5.44 -0.45
CA LYS A 16 -11.62 6.42 -1.20
C LYS A 16 -11.03 7.79 -0.88
N GLY A 17 -10.22 8.36 -1.77
CA GLY A 17 -9.73 9.73 -1.58
C GLY A 17 -8.49 10.16 -2.35
N GLY A 18 -7.84 9.29 -3.13
CA GLY A 18 -6.61 9.68 -3.86
C GLY A 18 -5.44 10.05 -2.93
N THR A 19 -5.57 9.85 -1.63
CA THR A 19 -4.50 10.07 -0.66
C THR A 19 -3.37 9.09 -0.90
N VAL A 20 -2.19 9.65 -1.20
CA VAL A 20 -0.93 8.94 -1.42
C VAL A 20 -0.41 8.28 -0.13
N SER A 21 -0.88 8.77 1.03
CA SER A 21 -0.44 8.29 2.34
C SER A 21 -1.25 7.08 2.82
N ALA A 22 -0.53 6.11 3.40
CA ALA A 22 -1.13 4.97 4.07
C ALA A 22 -1.98 5.42 5.26
N PRO A 23 -3.21 4.90 5.40
CA PRO A 23 -4.01 5.19 6.57
C PRO A 23 -3.32 4.62 7.81
N PRO A 24 -3.34 5.35 8.94
CA PRO A 24 -2.59 4.97 10.13
C PRO A 24 -3.10 3.68 10.77
N ARG A 25 -4.32 3.24 10.44
CA ARG A 25 -4.99 2.07 11.01
C ARG A 25 -5.67 1.20 9.95
N CYS A 26 -5.64 -0.11 10.16
CA CYS A 26 -6.39 -1.07 9.36
C CYS A 26 -7.89 -0.97 9.71
N PRO A 27 -8.79 -0.81 8.71
CA PRO A 27 -10.23 -0.73 8.96
C PRO A 27 -10.85 -2.05 9.43
N TRP A 28 -10.18 -3.19 9.23
CA TRP A 28 -10.69 -4.50 9.60
C TRP A 28 -10.31 -4.92 11.02
N CYS A 29 -9.03 -4.84 11.37
CA CYS A 29 -8.52 -5.31 12.67
C CYS A 29 -8.19 -4.17 13.64
N GLY A 30 -8.34 -2.90 13.23
CA GLY A 30 -8.00 -1.72 14.04
C GLY A 30 -6.51 -1.53 14.33
N THR A 31 -5.64 -2.41 13.83
CA THR A 31 -4.20 -2.35 14.12
C THR A 31 -3.56 -1.17 13.39
N SER A 32 -2.77 -0.39 14.14
CA SER A 32 -2.04 0.77 13.64
C SER A 32 -0.64 0.37 13.16
N ASN A 33 -0.06 1.14 12.24
CA ASN A 33 1.35 0.99 11.81
C ASN A 33 1.72 -0.35 11.14
N THR A 34 0.72 -1.13 10.71
CA THR A 34 0.91 -2.39 9.97
C THR A 34 0.35 -2.31 8.54
N VAL A 35 -0.15 -1.15 8.12
CA VAL A 35 -0.71 -0.96 6.79
C VAL A 35 0.40 -0.53 5.84
N SER A 36 0.70 -1.37 4.86
CA SER A 36 1.68 -1.08 3.81
C SER A 36 0.97 -0.81 2.50
N GLN A 37 1.49 0.13 1.72
CA GLN A 37 1.03 0.32 0.35
C GLN A 37 1.55 -0.83 -0.50
N GLU A 38 0.65 -1.50 -1.20
CA GLU A 38 0.97 -2.49 -2.22
C GLU A 38 1.39 -1.69 -3.46
N GLN A 39 2.70 -1.42 -3.58
CA GLN A 39 3.28 -0.85 -4.80
C GLN A 39 3.06 -1.88 -5.92
N SER A 40 2.43 -1.44 -7.01
CA SER A 40 2.26 -2.33 -8.16
C SER A 40 3.63 -2.58 -8.79
N ALA A 41 3.90 -3.82 -9.20
CA ALA A 41 5.18 -4.21 -9.79
C ALA A 41 5.61 -3.31 -10.98
N SER A 42 4.67 -2.65 -11.64
CA SER A 42 4.91 -1.65 -12.70
C SER A 42 5.71 -0.43 -12.23
N GLU A 43 5.60 0.01 -10.96
CA GLU A 43 6.44 1.09 -10.42
C GLU A 43 7.85 0.61 -10.07
N LEU A 44 7.99 -0.61 -9.55
CA LEU A 44 9.30 -1.23 -9.29
C LEU A 44 10.10 -1.50 -10.58
N LEU A 45 9.42 -1.81 -11.69
CA LEU A 45 10.08 -2.01 -12.98
C LEU A 45 10.63 -0.70 -13.58
N THR A 46 10.10 0.45 -13.18
CA THR A 46 10.61 1.76 -13.63
C THR A 46 11.95 2.12 -12.94
N ASP A 47 12.20 1.60 -11.74
CA ASP A 47 13.45 1.81 -10.99
C ASP A 47 14.62 0.96 -11.51
N LEU A 48 14.33 -0.22 -12.08
CA LEU A 48 15.34 -1.15 -12.62
C LEU A 48 15.73 -0.88 -14.09
N GLY A 49 15.15 0.12 -14.75
CA GLY A 49 15.35 0.41 -16.19
C GLY A 49 16.42 1.46 -16.52
N GLY A 50 17.27 1.84 -15.55
CA GLY A 50 18.27 2.90 -15.69
C GLY A 50 19.67 2.44 -15.28
N PHE A 51 20.24 1.48 -16.02
CA PHE A 51 21.69 1.34 -16.10
C PHE A 51 22.10 1.72 -17.52
N GLU A 52 22.69 2.92 -17.64
CA GLU A 52 23.40 3.40 -18.82
C GLU A 52 24.54 2.46 -19.22
#